data_AF-C6JYR3-F1
#
_entry.id   AF-C6JYR3-F1
#
_cell.length_a   1.000
_cell.length_b   1.000
_cell.length_c   1.000
_cell.angle_alpha   90.00
_cell.angle_beta   90.00
_cell.angle_gamma   90.00
#
_symmetry.space_group_name_H-M   'P 1'
#
loop_
_entity.id
_entity.type
_entity.pdbx_description
1 polymer ?
#
loop_
_entity_poly.entity_id
_entity_poly.type
_entity_poly.pdbx_seq_one_letter_code
_entity_poly.pdbx_strand_id
1 'polypeptide(L)'
;DLEDARLIMLSVLFFQGQWTIPFNRSFTTNVPFYDENEQPIGMVEMMFQRGIFPFAGYKELDAQILELPYGANRRLSMLLIMPRKGVPLVEVIRKLVAYGIDRVFDELDRSLVDFDDDEVEVHLPKFEFNSDYNLIPILNQMGIREAFDSGVANFDKISDLNAIYISSVIQQTKIVVNEEGTMTAAVTTGV
;
A
#
# COMPACT_ATOMS: atom_id res chain seq x y z
N ASP A 1 -22.34 14.41 -11.14
CA ASP A 1 -23.39 14.96 -10.28
C ASP A 1 -22.74 15.90 -9.27
N LEU A 2 -22.41 17.12 -9.70
CA LEU A 2 -21.66 18.13 -8.92
C LEU A 2 -22.39 19.49 -8.88
N GLU A 3 -23.61 19.55 -9.43
CA GLU A 3 -24.29 20.82 -9.71
C GLU A 3 -24.66 21.61 -8.43
N ASP A 4 -24.82 20.93 -7.29
CA ASP A 4 -25.13 21.54 -5.99
C ASP A 4 -23.98 21.51 -4.97
N ALA A 5 -22.77 21.14 -5.39
CA ALA A 5 -21.64 21.01 -4.48
C ALA A 5 -21.20 22.39 -3.92
N ARG A 6 -21.13 22.51 -2.59
CA ARG A 6 -20.69 23.74 -1.90
C ARG A 6 -19.18 23.78 -1.67
N LEU A 7 -18.59 22.62 -1.37
CA LEU A 7 -17.14 22.43 -1.23
C LEU A 7 -16.79 20.97 -1.50
N ILE A 8 -15.76 20.74 -2.31
CA ILE A 8 -15.24 19.42 -2.67
C ILE A 8 -13.77 19.36 -2.29
N MET A 9 -13.38 18.29 -1.60
CA MET A 9 -11.98 17.94 -1.41
C MET A 9 -11.64 16.74 -2.29
N LEU A 10 -10.68 16.93 -3.18
CA LEU A 10 -10.14 15.88 -4.04
C LEU A 10 -8.66 15.72 -3.72
N SER A 11 -8.25 14.49 -3.40
CA SER A 11 -6.85 14.11 -3.22
C SER A 11 -6.51 12.99 -4.17
N VAL A 12 -5.51 13.17 -5.02
CA VAL A 12 -5.00 12.14 -5.91
C VAL A 12 -3.56 11.84 -5.55
N LEU A 13 -3.26 10.60 -5.18
CA LEU A 13 -1.92 10.16 -4.80
C LEU A 13 -1.32 9.27 -5.88
N PHE A 14 -0.11 9.64 -6.30
CA PHE A 14 0.73 8.87 -7.21
C PHE A 14 2.08 8.65 -6.54
N PHE A 15 2.52 7.39 -6.48
CA PHE A 15 3.86 7.05 -6.01
C PHE A 15 4.70 6.55 -7.18
N GLN A 16 5.89 7.15 -7.33
CA GLN A 16 6.88 6.72 -8.31
C GLN A 16 8.22 6.52 -7.60
N GLY A 17 8.74 5.30 -7.66
CA GLY A 17 9.99 4.89 -7.05
C GLY A 17 10.56 3.69 -7.79
N GLN A 18 11.78 3.81 -8.30
CA GLN A 18 12.49 2.70 -8.91
C GLN A 18 13.09 1.80 -7.82
N TRP A 19 13.05 0.49 -8.01
CA TRP A 19 13.73 -0.43 -7.10
C TRP A 19 15.22 -0.08 -7.02
N THR A 20 15.83 -0.23 -5.85
CA THR A 20 17.29 -0.17 -5.74
C THR A 20 17.92 -1.28 -6.58
N ILE A 21 17.30 -2.47 -6.59
CA ILE A 21 17.67 -3.61 -7.42
C ILE A 21 16.42 -4.02 -8.22
N PRO A 22 16.34 -3.65 -9.51
CA PRO A 22 15.23 -4.02 -10.38
C PRO A 22 15.15 -5.53 -10.62
N PHE A 23 13.92 -6.03 -10.84
CA PHE A 23 13.72 -7.39 -11.31
C PHE A 23 14.10 -7.50 -12.78
N ASN A 24 14.54 -8.68 -13.22
CA ASN A 24 14.79 -8.94 -14.63
C ASN A 24 13.50 -9.42 -15.30
N ARG A 25 12.99 -8.65 -16.28
CA ARG A 25 11.78 -8.97 -17.05
C ARG A 25 11.82 -10.36 -17.69
N SER A 26 12.99 -10.87 -18.06
CA SER A 26 13.12 -12.21 -18.64
C SER A 26 12.83 -13.34 -17.65
N PHE A 27 12.78 -13.07 -16.35
CA PHE A 27 12.42 -14.04 -15.31
C PHE A 27 10.96 -13.91 -14.85
N THR A 28 10.20 -12.94 -15.38
CA THR A 28 8.77 -12.84 -15.11
C THR A 28 8.03 -13.97 -15.82
N THR A 29 7.26 -14.76 -15.08
CA THR A 29 6.52 -15.91 -15.61
C THR A 29 5.08 -15.95 -15.10
N ASN A 30 4.17 -16.55 -15.86
CA ASN A 30 2.78 -16.72 -15.43
C ASN A 30 2.67 -17.91 -14.47
N VAL A 31 2.22 -17.66 -13.25
CA VAL A 31 2.03 -18.68 -12.19
C VAL A 31 0.67 -18.51 -11.51
N PRO A 32 0.09 -19.55 -10.90
CA PRO A 32 -1.13 -19.42 -10.10
C PRO A 32 -0.87 -18.59 -8.84
N PHE A 33 -1.82 -17.72 -8.49
CA PHE A 33 -1.90 -17.03 -7.20
C PHE A 33 -3.03 -17.65 -6.37
N TYR A 34 -2.85 -17.68 -5.05
CA TYR A 34 -3.70 -18.44 -4.14
C TYR A 34 -4.36 -17.53 -3.11
N ASP A 35 -5.58 -17.87 -2.72
CA ASP A 35 -6.23 -17.27 -1.54
C ASP A 35 -5.73 -17.90 -0.23
N GLU A 36 -6.32 -17.44 0.88
CA GLU A 36 -6.04 -17.92 2.24
C GLU A 36 -6.35 -19.41 2.46
N ASN A 37 -7.16 -20.03 1.60
CA ASN A 37 -7.53 -21.45 1.64
C ASN A 37 -6.72 -22.29 0.63
N GLU A 38 -5.65 -21.72 0.08
CA GLU A 38 -4.81 -22.34 -0.96
C GLU A 38 -5.57 -22.66 -2.26
N GLN A 39 -6.68 -21.97 -2.50
CA GLN A 39 -7.40 -22.12 -3.75
C GLN A 39 -6.80 -21.17 -4.79
N PRO A 40 -6.47 -21.65 -6.00
CA PRO A 40 -5.96 -20.78 -7.04
C PRO A 40 -7.08 -19.81 -7.48
N ILE A 41 -6.82 -18.51 -7.34
CA ILE A 41 -7.78 -17.45 -7.72
C ILE A 41 -7.51 -16.86 -9.11
N GLY A 42 -6.40 -17.23 -9.75
CA GLY A 42 -6.05 -16.78 -11.09
C GLY A 42 -4.57 -16.99 -11.40
N MET A 43 -4.19 -16.70 -12.64
CA MET A 43 -2.79 -16.64 -13.07
C MET A 43 -2.31 -15.19 -13.00
N VAL A 44 -1.09 -14.98 -12.51
CA VAL A 44 -0.46 -13.65 -12.41
C VAL A 44 0.92 -13.67 -13.05
N GLU A 45 1.34 -12.53 -13.60
CA GLU A 45 2.74 -12.31 -13.98
C GLU A 45 3.58 -12.20 -12.70
N MET A 46 4.32 -13.24 -12.36
CA MET A 46 5.16 -13.30 -11.16
C MET A 46 6.59 -12.91 -11.51
N MET A 47 7.03 -11.80 -10.94
CA MET A 47 8.41 -11.33 -11.06
C MET A 47 9.30 -12.14 -10.12
N PHE A 48 10.54 -12.37 -10.55
CA PHE A 48 11.52 -13.15 -9.80
C PHE A 48 12.84 -12.41 -9.69
N GLN A 49 13.40 -12.39 -8.48
CA GLN A 49 14.81 -12.09 -8.28
C GLN A 49 15.36 -12.83 -7.06
N ARG A 50 16.68 -12.92 -6.97
CA ARG A 50 17.39 -13.47 -5.83
C ARG A 50 18.47 -12.49 -5.40
N GLY A 51 18.57 -12.23 -4.10
CA GLY A 51 19.55 -11.29 -3.56
C GLY A 51 19.43 -11.12 -2.05
N ILE A 52 20.32 -10.30 -1.49
CA ILE A 52 20.34 -10.02 -0.05
C ILE A 52 19.37 -8.87 0.23
N PHE A 53 18.33 -9.17 1.00
CA PHE A 53 17.28 -8.22 1.39
C PHE A 53 16.98 -8.37 2.89
N PRO A 54 16.60 -7.29 3.59
CA PRO A 54 16.06 -7.41 4.94
C PRO A 54 14.83 -8.32 4.91
N PHE A 55 14.92 -9.46 5.58
CA PHE A 55 13.90 -10.50 5.55
C PHE A 55 13.83 -11.22 6.89
N ALA A 56 12.65 -11.24 7.50
CA ALA A 56 12.48 -11.87 8.79
C ALA A 56 11.18 -12.67 8.89
N GLY A 57 11.24 -13.77 9.63
CA GLY A 57 10.05 -14.48 10.07
C GLY A 57 9.57 -13.92 11.41
N TYR A 58 8.53 -13.09 11.41
CA TYR A 58 8.00 -12.52 12.65
C TYR A 58 6.99 -13.47 13.29
N LYS A 59 7.42 -14.20 14.33
CA LYS A 59 6.63 -15.24 15.00
C LYS A 59 5.35 -14.69 15.62
N GLU A 60 5.42 -13.52 16.25
CA GLU A 60 4.29 -12.90 16.94
C GLU A 60 3.20 -12.44 15.98
N LEU A 61 3.56 -12.14 14.72
CA LEU A 61 2.59 -11.86 13.65
C LEU A 61 2.15 -13.11 12.90
N ASP A 62 2.80 -14.26 13.10
CA ASP A 62 2.68 -15.46 12.26
C ASP A 62 2.85 -15.13 10.76
N ALA A 63 3.84 -14.28 10.44
CA ALA A 63 4.07 -13.76 9.10
C ALA A 63 5.56 -13.79 8.72
N GLN A 64 5.82 -13.65 7.43
CA GLN A 64 7.13 -13.36 6.85
C GLN A 64 7.13 -11.90 6.38
N ILE A 65 8.26 -11.24 6.54
CA ILE A 65 8.41 -9.81 6.27
C ILE A 65 9.60 -9.62 5.37
N LEU A 66 9.42 -8.84 4.31
CA LEU A 66 10.44 -8.50 3.34
C LEU A 66 10.44 -6.98 3.13
N GLU A 67 11.62 -6.39 3.10
CA GLU A 67 11.81 -4.99 2.72
C GLU A 67 12.49 -4.87 1.36
N LEU A 68 11.81 -4.20 0.42
CA LEU A 68 12.35 -3.89 -0.91
C LEU A 68 12.63 -2.38 -1.03
N PRO A 69 13.90 -1.95 -1.01
CA PRO A 69 14.26 -0.54 -1.04
C PRO A 69 14.09 0.08 -2.44
N TYR A 70 13.84 1.38 -2.46
CA TYR A 70 13.77 2.21 -3.66
C TYR A 70 14.98 3.15 -3.77
N GLY A 71 15.45 3.33 -5.01
CA GLY A 71 16.48 4.28 -5.38
C GLY A 71 17.86 3.97 -4.79
N ALA A 72 18.88 4.71 -5.24
CA ALA A 72 20.26 4.46 -4.80
C ALA A 72 20.49 4.81 -3.31
N ASN A 73 19.73 5.75 -2.75
CA ASN A 73 19.88 6.19 -1.37
C ASN A 73 19.02 5.43 -0.36
N ARG A 74 18.19 4.48 -0.82
CA ARG A 74 17.38 3.57 0.03
C ARG A 74 16.55 4.29 1.10
N ARG A 75 16.12 5.54 0.83
CA ARG A 75 15.33 6.34 1.79
C ARG A 75 13.87 5.94 1.88
N LEU A 76 13.40 5.17 0.91
CA LEU A 76 12.05 4.66 0.82
C LEU A 76 12.14 3.17 0.53
N SER A 77 11.17 2.39 1.02
CA SER A 77 11.07 0.96 0.76
C SER A 77 9.62 0.52 0.71
N MET A 78 9.37 -0.62 0.07
CA MET A 78 8.13 -1.36 0.17
C MET A 78 8.30 -2.45 1.22
N LEU A 79 7.45 -2.41 2.24
CA LEU A 79 7.34 -3.46 3.24
C LEU A 79 6.26 -4.45 2.83
N LEU A 80 6.65 -5.71 2.66
CA LEU A 80 5.76 -6.81 2.31
C LEU A 80 5.60 -7.71 3.54
N ILE A 81 4.38 -7.80 4.06
CA ILE A 81 4.04 -8.69 5.18
C ILE A 81 3.13 -9.79 4.65
N MET A 82 3.67 -11.00 4.58
CA MET A 82 2.97 -12.17 4.05
C MET A 82 2.61 -13.12 5.19
N PRO A 83 1.31 -13.39 5.43
CA PRO A 83 0.89 -14.39 6.41
C PRO A 83 1.53 -15.76 6.11
N ARG A 84 1.88 -16.52 7.15
CA ARG A 84 2.26 -17.92 6.95
C ARG A 84 1.06 -18.72 6.49
N LYS A 85 1.36 -19.85 5.85
CA LYS A 85 0.37 -20.81 5.38
C LYS A 85 -0.64 -21.18 6.48
N GLY A 86 -1.93 -21.03 6.19
CA GLY A 86 -3.03 -21.30 7.13
C GLY A 86 -3.35 -20.18 8.11
N VAL A 87 -2.68 -19.02 8.04
CA VAL A 87 -2.94 -17.85 8.89
C VAL A 87 -3.80 -16.85 8.13
N PRO A 88 -5.03 -16.54 8.59
CA PRO A 88 -5.87 -15.54 7.94
C PRO A 88 -5.23 -14.14 7.96
N LEU A 89 -5.31 -13.41 6.84
CA LEU A 89 -4.75 -12.05 6.73
C LEU A 89 -5.29 -11.11 7.81
N VAL A 90 -6.59 -11.24 8.16
CA VAL A 90 -7.23 -10.42 9.20
C VAL A 90 -6.58 -10.60 10.57
N GLU A 91 -6.05 -11.78 10.88
CA GLU A 91 -5.36 -12.04 12.15
C GLU A 91 -4.01 -11.31 12.19
N VAL A 92 -3.26 -11.37 11.09
CA VAL A 92 -2.00 -10.62 10.94
C VAL A 92 -2.24 -9.12 11.08
N ILE A 93 -3.28 -8.58 10.45
CA ILE A 93 -3.64 -7.15 10.56
C ILE A 93 -3.97 -6.79 12.01
N ARG A 94 -4.75 -7.60 12.72
CA ARG A 94 -5.07 -7.36 14.14
C ARG A 94 -3.84 -7.36 15.03
N LYS A 95 -2.95 -8.35 14.83
CA LYS A 95 -1.68 -8.43 15.56
C LYS A 95 -0.78 -7.23 15.24
N LEU A 96 -0.72 -6.80 13.99
CA LEU A 96 0.03 -5.61 13.58
C LEU A 96 -0.48 -4.35 14.27
N VAL A 97 -1.81 -4.16 14.35
CA VAL A 97 -2.42 -3.05 15.10
C VAL A 97 -2.08 -3.12 16.60
N ALA A 98 -2.05 -4.32 17.18
CA ALA A 98 -1.77 -4.51 18.60
C ALA A 98 -0.28 -4.31 18.96
N TYR A 99 0.64 -4.77 18.11
CA TYR A 99 2.08 -4.73 18.37
C TYR A 99 2.77 -3.48 17.82
N GLY A 100 2.16 -2.80 16.85
CA GLY A 100 2.73 -1.65 16.17
C GLY A 100 3.69 -2.03 15.04
N ILE A 101 3.90 -1.08 14.12
CA ILE A 101 4.80 -1.25 12.97
C ILE A 101 6.27 -1.17 13.37
N ASP A 102 6.61 -0.47 14.46
CA ASP A 102 8.01 -0.25 14.89
C ASP A 102 8.74 -1.58 15.12
N ARG A 103 8.06 -2.55 15.72
CA ARG A 103 8.62 -3.88 15.98
C ARG A 103 8.92 -4.67 14.71
N VAL A 104 8.27 -4.34 13.59
CA VAL A 104 8.58 -4.95 12.30
C VAL A 104 9.98 -4.53 11.86
N PHE A 105 10.32 -3.25 12.01
CA PHE A 105 11.66 -2.75 11.69
C PHE A 105 12.71 -3.34 12.63
N ASP A 106 12.43 -3.45 13.93
CA ASP A 106 13.33 -4.09 14.90
C ASP A 106 13.66 -5.55 14.54
N GLU A 107 12.70 -6.28 13.94
CA GLU A 107 12.89 -7.66 13.51
C GLU A 107 13.68 -7.75 12.19
N LEU A 108 13.44 -6.83 11.25
CA LEU A 108 14.21 -6.74 10.00
C LEU A 108 15.67 -6.37 10.27
N ASP A 109 15.93 -5.39 11.12
CA ASP A 109 17.28 -4.97 11.53
C ASP A 109 18.05 -6.11 12.19
N ARG A 110 17.37 -6.91 13.03
CA ARG A 110 17.97 -8.12 13.62
C ARG A 110 18.32 -9.16 12.56
N SER A 111 17.44 -9.40 11.58
CA SER A 111 17.70 -10.39 10.53
C SER A 111 18.93 -10.06 9.69
N LEU A 112 19.20 -8.77 9.45
CA LEU A 112 20.37 -8.32 8.69
C LEU A 112 21.69 -8.62 9.42
N VAL A 113 21.67 -8.76 10.75
CA VAL A 113 22.85 -9.12 11.53
C VAL A 113 23.05 -10.63 11.58
N ASP A 114 21.95 -11.38 11.71
CA ASP A 114 21.99 -12.83 11.89
C ASP A 114 22.23 -13.59 10.56
N PHE A 115 21.88 -12.98 9.42
CA PHE A 115 21.86 -13.63 8.09
C PHE A 115 22.38 -12.73 6.96
N ASP A 116 23.47 -11.97 7.20
CA ASP A 116 23.93 -10.91 6.27
C ASP A 116 24.34 -11.40 4.86
N ASP A 117 24.70 -12.68 4.74
CA ASP A 117 25.15 -13.32 3.49
C ASP A 117 24.08 -14.22 2.85
N ASP A 118 22.90 -14.37 3.47
CA ASP A 118 21.85 -15.28 2.96
C ASP A 118 21.05 -14.62 1.83
N GLU A 119 21.01 -15.29 0.68
CA GLU A 119 20.22 -14.84 -0.45
C GLU A 119 18.75 -15.25 -0.31
N VAL A 120 17.85 -14.27 -0.47
CA VAL A 120 16.39 -14.46 -0.45
C VAL A 120 15.87 -14.53 -1.88
N GLU A 121 15.07 -15.56 -2.18
CA GLU A 121 14.30 -15.65 -3.42
C GLU A 121 12.99 -14.88 -3.27
N VAL A 122 12.82 -13.83 -4.08
CA VAL A 122 11.66 -12.93 -4.05
C VAL A 122 10.76 -13.22 -5.24
N HIS A 123 9.58 -13.75 -4.95
CA HIS A 123 8.48 -13.93 -5.91
C HIS A 123 7.43 -12.86 -5.61
N LEU A 124 7.31 -11.88 -6.50
CA LEU A 124 6.39 -10.75 -6.31
C LEU A 124 5.47 -10.65 -7.53
N PRO A 125 4.13 -10.76 -7.38
CA PRO A 125 3.24 -10.51 -8.49
C PRO A 125 3.44 -9.08 -9.01
N LYS A 126 3.38 -8.94 -10.32
CA LYS A 126 3.17 -7.66 -10.98
C LYS A 126 1.68 -7.33 -10.91
N PHE A 127 1.34 -6.16 -10.37
CA PHE A 127 -0.06 -5.78 -10.18
C PHE A 127 -0.26 -4.27 -10.30
N GLU A 128 -1.50 -3.91 -10.59
CA GLU A 128 -2.00 -2.55 -10.56
C GLU A 128 -3.16 -2.47 -9.56
N PHE A 129 -3.08 -1.51 -8.66
CA PHE A 129 -4.13 -1.20 -7.70
C PHE A 129 -4.62 0.23 -7.94
N ASN A 130 -5.92 0.35 -8.20
CA ASN A 130 -6.61 1.63 -8.31
C ASN A 130 -7.67 1.68 -7.21
N SER A 131 -7.67 2.75 -6.42
CA SER A 131 -8.72 2.99 -5.43
C SER A 131 -9.38 4.33 -5.65
N ASP A 132 -10.71 4.37 -5.54
CA ASP A 132 -11.50 5.58 -5.43
C ASP A 132 -12.32 5.47 -4.14
N TYR A 133 -11.93 6.24 -3.12
CA TYR A 133 -12.60 6.23 -1.82
C TYR A 133 -13.37 7.53 -1.60
N ASN A 134 -14.66 7.39 -1.31
CA ASN A 134 -15.40 8.43 -0.61
C ASN A 134 -15.03 8.37 0.88
N LEU A 135 -14.29 9.36 1.36
CA LEU A 135 -13.81 9.39 2.74
C LEU A 135 -14.85 9.88 3.75
N ILE A 136 -15.96 10.48 3.31
CA ILE A 136 -16.96 11.06 4.23
C ILE A 136 -17.47 10.03 5.25
N PRO A 137 -17.89 8.79 4.88
CA PRO A 137 -18.34 7.81 5.86
C PRO A 137 -17.26 7.42 6.87
N ILE A 138 -16.00 7.33 6.42
CA ILE A 138 -14.85 6.95 7.26
C ILE A 138 -14.53 8.09 8.25
N LEU A 139 -14.42 9.33 7.76
CA LEU A 139 -14.13 10.50 8.59
C LEU A 139 -15.24 10.79 9.61
N ASN A 140 -16.50 10.52 9.25
CA ASN A 140 -17.63 10.56 10.18
C ASN A 140 -17.49 9.56 11.35
N GLN A 141 -17.05 8.33 11.05
CA GLN A 141 -16.79 7.31 12.06
C GLN A 141 -15.60 7.69 12.94
N MET A 142 -14.60 8.39 12.38
CA MET A 142 -13.44 8.93 13.11
C MET A 142 -13.77 10.19 13.95
N GLY A 143 -14.98 10.73 13.85
CA GLY A 143 -15.45 11.86 14.67
C GLY A 143 -15.48 13.21 13.97
N ILE A 144 -15.02 13.31 12.72
CA ILE A 144 -15.16 14.51 11.90
C ILE A 144 -16.56 14.46 11.28
N ARG A 145 -17.54 15.10 11.92
CA ARG A 145 -18.95 15.05 11.50
C ARG A 145 -19.48 16.40 11.05
N GLU A 146 -19.28 17.42 11.86
CA GLU A 146 -19.79 18.78 11.61
C GLU A 146 -19.33 19.34 10.26
N ALA A 147 -18.11 18.99 9.84
CA ALA A 147 -17.52 19.42 8.58
C ALA A 147 -18.33 19.02 7.33
N PHE A 148 -19.19 17.99 7.43
CA PHE A 148 -19.99 17.43 6.35
C PHE A 148 -21.49 17.77 6.46
N ASP A 149 -21.90 18.42 7.55
CA ASP A 149 -23.30 18.73 7.84
C ASP A 149 -23.60 20.19 7.50
N SER A 150 -24.54 20.42 6.57
CA SER A 150 -24.90 21.75 6.09
C SER A 150 -25.55 22.65 7.14
N GLY A 151 -26.08 22.08 8.23
CA GLY A 151 -26.74 22.82 9.31
C GLY A 151 -25.80 23.28 10.41
N VAL A 152 -24.63 22.65 10.58
CA VAL A 152 -23.69 22.94 11.68
C VAL A 152 -22.24 23.19 11.24
N ALA A 153 -21.88 22.92 9.99
CA ALA A 153 -20.55 23.21 9.47
C ALA A 153 -20.20 24.69 9.64
N ASN A 154 -19.05 24.96 10.25
CA ASN A 154 -18.49 26.31 10.32
C ASN A 154 -17.16 26.37 9.55
N PHE A 155 -17.20 27.04 8.40
CA PHE A 155 -16.03 27.34 7.57
C PHE A 155 -15.82 28.85 7.39
N ASP A 156 -16.19 29.66 8.39
CA ASP A 156 -16.15 31.14 8.34
C ASP A 156 -14.73 31.69 8.13
N LYS A 157 -13.70 30.88 8.46
CA LYS A 157 -12.29 31.22 8.21
C LYS A 157 -11.82 30.97 6.78
N ILE A 158 -12.62 30.27 5.97
CA ILE A 158 -12.32 29.97 4.56
C ILE A 158 -13.09 30.92 3.65
N SER A 159 -14.34 31.25 3.98
CA SER A 159 -15.20 32.10 3.16
C SER A 159 -16.31 32.74 4.00
N ASP A 160 -16.70 33.95 3.60
CA ASP A 160 -17.82 34.70 4.18
C ASP A 160 -19.21 34.22 3.70
N LEU A 161 -19.26 33.20 2.83
CA LEU A 161 -20.53 32.65 2.35
C LEU A 161 -21.18 31.78 3.44
N ASN A 162 -22.46 32.05 3.71
CA ASN A 162 -23.26 31.25 4.63
C ASN A 162 -23.49 29.84 4.07
N ALA A 163 -23.56 28.85 4.96
CA ALA A 163 -23.91 27.45 4.66
C ALA A 163 -22.93 26.73 3.70
N ILE A 164 -21.63 27.02 3.81
CA ILE A 164 -20.60 26.15 3.22
C ILE A 164 -20.41 24.94 4.12
N TYR A 165 -20.35 23.76 3.50
CA TYR A 165 -19.99 22.50 4.13
C TYR A 165 -19.27 21.63 3.10
N ILE A 166 -18.52 20.63 3.56
CA ILE A 166 -17.87 19.68 2.66
C ILE A 166 -18.90 18.68 2.14
N SER A 167 -19.25 18.84 0.86
CA SER A 167 -20.19 17.97 0.15
C SER A 167 -19.57 16.68 -0.38
N SER A 168 -18.25 16.64 -0.59
CA SER A 168 -17.55 15.45 -1.08
C SER A 168 -16.08 15.44 -0.67
N VAL A 169 -15.58 14.25 -0.29
CA VAL A 169 -14.15 13.99 -0.05
C VAL A 169 -13.77 12.73 -0.81
N ILE A 170 -13.05 12.91 -1.92
CA ILE A 170 -12.65 11.84 -2.82
C ILE A 170 -11.14 11.66 -2.71
N GLN A 171 -10.71 10.43 -2.40
CA GLN A 171 -9.31 10.05 -2.46
C GLN A 171 -9.09 8.99 -3.53
N GLN A 172 -8.35 9.37 -4.57
CA GLN A 172 -7.93 8.47 -5.63
C GLN A 172 -6.46 8.09 -5.44
N THR A 173 -6.15 6.80 -5.57
CA THR A 173 -4.77 6.33 -5.54
C THR A 173 -4.54 5.32 -6.65
N LYS A 174 -3.36 5.39 -7.27
CA LYS A 174 -2.91 4.45 -8.28
C LYS A 174 -1.51 3.96 -7.93
N ILE A 175 -1.37 2.65 -7.78
CA ILE A 175 -0.11 1.96 -7.51
C ILE A 175 0.10 0.93 -8.62
N VAL A 176 1.24 1.01 -9.30
CA VAL A 176 1.62 0.02 -10.32
C VAL A 176 2.98 -0.53 -9.94
N VAL A 177 3.02 -1.82 -9.62
CA VAL A 177 4.23 -2.53 -9.23
C VAL A 177 4.71 -3.35 -10.42
N ASN A 178 5.94 -3.11 -10.87
CA ASN A 178 6.55 -3.82 -11.99
C ASN A 178 8.06 -4.08 -11.76
N GLU A 179 8.74 -4.57 -12.79
CA GLU A 179 10.14 -4.98 -12.66
C GLU A 179 11.10 -3.82 -12.41
N GLU A 180 10.76 -2.59 -12.82
CA GLU A 180 11.61 -1.40 -12.64
C GLU A 180 11.43 -0.78 -11.25
N GLY A 181 10.24 -0.92 -10.65
CA GLY A 181 9.89 -0.22 -9.43
C GLY A 181 8.40 -0.27 -9.13
N THR A 182 8.00 0.67 -8.29
CA THR A 182 6.62 1.15 -8.29
C THR A 182 6.57 2.37 -9.18
N MET A 183 6.13 2.15 -10.42
CA MET A 183 6.17 3.02 -11.61
C MET A 183 7.60 3.42 -12.07
N THR A 184 8.05 3.08 -13.29
CA THR A 184 7.55 3.47 -14.64
C THR A 184 7.32 2.34 -15.66
N ALA A 185 6.41 2.56 -16.63
CA ALA A 185 6.57 2.28 -18.07
C ALA A 185 5.49 3.05 -18.87
N ALA A 186 5.87 4.14 -19.55
CA ALA A 186 5.05 4.98 -20.43
C ALA A 186 3.84 5.72 -19.80
N VAL A 187 4.05 7.01 -19.52
CA VAL A 187 2.98 8.01 -19.38
C VAL A 187 2.08 7.97 -20.64
N THR A 188 0.87 7.44 -20.54
CA THR A 188 -0.20 7.53 -21.56
C THR A 188 -1.50 7.04 -20.89
N THR A 189 -2.58 7.80 -20.70
CA THR A 189 -3.10 9.10 -21.16
C THR A 189 -3.97 9.62 -19.99
N GLY A 190 -3.86 10.85 -19.51
CA GLY A 190 -4.33 12.04 -20.22
C GLY A 190 -5.85 12.18 -20.05
N VAL A 191 -6.26 12.93 -19.01
CA VAL A 191 -7.59 13.47 -18.64
C VAL A 191 -8.82 12.60 -18.95
#